data_AF-A0A9P0EQT5-F1
#
_entry.id   AF-A0A9P0EQT5-F1
#
_cell.length_a   1.000
_cell.length_b   1.000
_cell.length_c   1.000
_cell.angle_alpha   90.00
_cell.angle_beta   90.00
_cell.angle_gamma   90.00
#
_symmetry.space_group_name_H-M   'P 1'
#
loop_
_entity.id
_entity.type
_entity.pdbx_description
1 polymer ?
#
loop_
_entity_poly.entity_id
_entity_poly.type
_entity_poly.pdbx_seq_one_letter_code
_entity_poly.pdbx_strand_id
1 'polypeptide(L)'
;MKLVFLPPNVTSLEHQAGARLVNSLEGDPSLLTLFNFLEHMPARFAHSPCLRDIAMLFCSTHSALRRGGSPTTDVSIMRDYGRALRTLRQTLEGAKDLELETLASVALLSRAESVFNPSWTPFNRAHAEAVVSFVMKLGHPEPDDVFHMDVLFQSVEDLLFHSFSKSQTHVFNQPLWRQTIAEATLRFFPPELRPYGHHMISIFYEYLNKTPKLLAKVYKVHRNPFKPGMQELASYLSDALARDLLRAKSALDLVFEKALDVGQFKKAFDANFFLGEYYQVKNTRLGESMTLFQSLIVSIARIRYDLGTLYDISTASALYDEYRGACEELWMFIPLRIELYHAFAFGALTTLTPSYEASEGCERDYLNDLLQDQYQYSMRLPKDKASLEVAMIMRAKAMTGRLPLAFVNG
;
A
#
# COMPACT_ATOMS: atom_id res chain seq x y z
N MET A 1 1.81 -15.53 19.51
CA MET A 1 2.37 -14.33 20.17
C MET A 1 1.60 -14.12 21.45
N LYS A 2 2.21 -14.25 22.63
CA LYS A 2 1.51 -14.01 23.92
C LYS A 2 1.60 -12.52 24.21
N LEU A 3 0.53 -11.79 23.92
CA LEU A 3 0.41 -10.39 24.34
C LEU A 3 0.39 -10.35 25.87
N VAL A 4 1.03 -9.33 26.43
CA VAL A 4 1.31 -9.19 27.86
C VAL A 4 0.00 -9.28 28.67
N PHE A 5 -0.03 -10.19 29.65
CA PHE A 5 -1.15 -10.38 30.58
C PHE A 5 -1.45 -9.07 31.32
N LEU A 6 -2.65 -8.53 31.13
CA LEU A 6 -3.15 -7.39 31.91
C LEU A 6 -3.69 -7.88 33.28
N PRO A 7 -3.33 -7.23 34.40
CA PRO A 7 -3.79 -7.61 35.74
C PRO A 7 -5.28 -7.27 35.98
N PRO A 8 -5.93 -7.85 37.03
CA PRO A 8 -7.40 -7.98 37.10
C PRO A 8 -8.22 -6.72 37.44
N ASN A 9 -7.61 -5.53 37.54
CA ASN A 9 -8.32 -4.30 37.92
C ASN A 9 -8.36 -3.28 36.76
N VAL A 10 -9.38 -3.40 35.91
CA VAL A 10 -9.60 -2.54 34.73
C VAL A 10 -10.34 -1.24 35.12
N THR A 11 -9.70 -0.34 35.87
CA THR A 11 -10.38 0.89 36.36
C THR A 11 -10.00 2.17 35.65
N SER A 12 -8.80 2.28 35.05
CA SER A 12 -8.39 3.51 34.33
C SER A 12 -8.78 3.49 32.84
N LEU A 13 -8.98 4.68 32.26
CA LEU A 13 -9.33 4.82 30.84
C LEU A 13 -8.24 4.27 29.92
N GLU A 14 -6.98 4.35 30.34
CA GLU A 14 -5.80 3.85 29.63
C GLU A 14 -5.83 2.32 29.56
N HIS A 15 -6.11 1.64 30.68
CA HIS A 15 -6.23 0.19 30.72
C HIS A 15 -7.40 -0.31 29.87
N GLN A 16 -8.54 0.42 29.89
CA GLN A 16 -9.69 0.09 29.04
C GLN A 16 -9.36 0.23 27.55
N ALA A 17 -8.63 1.28 27.17
CA ALA A 17 -8.18 1.47 25.78
C ALA A 17 -7.17 0.40 25.35
N GLY A 18 -6.20 0.09 26.22
CA GLY A 18 -5.23 -0.99 26.02
C GLY A 18 -5.91 -2.34 25.81
N ALA A 19 -6.83 -2.73 26.70
CA ALA A 19 -7.56 -3.97 26.60
C ALA A 19 -8.40 -4.05 25.32
N ARG A 20 -9.08 -2.96 24.92
CA ARG A 20 -9.86 -2.93 23.67
C ARG A 20 -8.98 -3.06 22.43
N LEU A 21 -7.83 -2.41 22.40
CA LEU A 21 -6.90 -2.53 21.29
C LEU A 21 -6.36 -3.95 21.19
N VAL A 22 -5.89 -4.52 22.31
CA VAL A 22 -5.43 -5.92 22.38
C VAL A 22 -6.52 -6.88 21.89
N ASN A 23 -7.75 -6.76 22.38
CA ASN A 23 -8.88 -7.59 21.93
C ASN A 23 -9.15 -7.45 20.42
N SER A 24 -8.97 -6.25 19.85
CA SER A 24 -9.14 -6.03 18.41
C SER A 24 -8.04 -6.71 17.61
N LEU A 25 -6.79 -6.65 18.09
CA LEU A 25 -5.63 -7.29 17.46
C LEU A 25 -5.68 -8.83 17.57
N GLU A 26 -6.11 -9.36 18.71
CA GLU A 26 -6.30 -10.81 18.88
C GLU A 26 -7.47 -11.33 18.03
N GLY A 27 -8.53 -10.53 17.92
CA GLY A 27 -9.69 -10.87 17.11
C GLY A 27 -9.45 -10.72 15.61
N ASP A 28 -8.42 -9.98 15.19
CA ASP A 28 -8.03 -9.76 13.81
C ASP A 28 -6.51 -9.46 13.71
N PRO A 29 -5.66 -10.50 13.68
CA PRO A 29 -4.20 -10.33 13.62
C PRO A 29 -3.70 -9.61 12.37
N SER A 30 -4.51 -9.54 11.30
CA SER A 30 -4.15 -8.84 10.07
C SER A 30 -3.99 -7.32 10.29
N LEU A 31 -4.54 -6.78 11.38
CA LEU A 31 -4.33 -5.39 11.79
C LEU A 31 -2.86 -5.08 12.11
N LEU A 32 -2.08 -6.03 12.64
CA LEU A 32 -0.64 -5.83 12.82
C LEU A 32 0.12 -5.85 11.49
N THR A 33 -0.46 -6.50 10.49
CA THR A 33 -0.01 -6.43 9.10
C THR A 33 -0.41 -5.10 8.44
N LEU A 34 -1.38 -4.36 8.96
CA LEU A 34 -1.66 -3.02 8.45
C LEU A 34 -0.93 -1.93 9.22
N PHE A 35 -0.91 -2.05 10.54
CA PHE A 35 -0.55 -0.99 11.47
C PHE A 35 0.30 -1.60 12.59
N ASN A 36 1.52 -2.01 12.26
CA ASN A 36 2.47 -2.61 13.21
C ASN A 36 2.67 -1.76 14.48
N PHE A 37 2.69 -0.43 14.36
CA PHE A 37 2.84 0.45 15.53
C PHE A 37 1.71 0.30 16.57
N LEU A 38 0.55 -0.28 16.23
CA LEU A 38 -0.54 -0.56 17.19
C LEU A 38 -0.07 -1.44 18.35
N GLU A 39 0.88 -2.35 18.11
CA GLU A 39 1.41 -3.23 19.16
C GLU A 39 2.06 -2.44 20.31
N HIS A 40 2.69 -1.31 19.98
CA HIS A 40 3.48 -0.52 20.93
C HIS A 40 2.66 0.60 21.60
N MET A 41 1.46 0.87 21.11
CA MET A 41 0.61 1.97 21.60
C MET A 41 0.13 1.82 23.05
N PRO A 42 -0.26 0.63 23.56
CA PRO A 42 -0.79 0.51 24.93
C PRO A 42 0.12 1.07 26.02
N ALA A 43 1.44 0.89 25.87
CA ALA A 43 2.43 1.41 26.82
C ALA A 43 2.50 2.95 26.85
N ARG A 44 2.01 3.62 25.80
CA ARG A 44 2.09 5.08 25.62
C ARG A 44 0.79 5.80 25.95
N PHE A 45 -0.31 5.08 26.20
CA PHE A 45 -1.62 5.69 26.49
C PHE A 45 -1.67 6.55 27.75
N ALA A 46 -0.85 6.23 28.76
CA ALA A 46 -0.75 7.05 29.97
C ALA A 46 -0.13 8.43 29.72
N HIS A 47 0.72 8.54 28.70
CA HIS A 47 1.46 9.77 28.38
C HIS A 47 0.75 10.62 27.33
N SER A 48 -0.10 10.01 26.48
CA SER A 48 -0.81 10.73 25.42
C SER A 48 -2.32 10.43 25.42
N PRO A 49 -3.15 11.32 26.00
CA PRO A 49 -4.60 11.22 25.92
C PRO A 49 -5.13 11.23 24.48
N CYS A 50 -4.46 11.95 23.57
CA CYS A 50 -4.80 12.00 22.15
C CYS A 50 -4.65 10.63 21.51
N LEU A 51 -3.49 9.98 21.72
CA LEU A 51 -3.21 8.66 21.20
C LEU A 51 -4.22 7.62 21.69
N ARG A 52 -4.54 7.66 22.99
CA ARG A 52 -5.56 6.82 23.62
C ARG A 52 -6.94 7.00 22.98
N ASP A 53 -7.39 8.25 22.82
CA ASP A 53 -8.73 8.55 22.31
C ASP A 53 -8.87 8.19 20.81
N ILE A 54 -7.83 8.35 20.00
CA ILE A 54 -7.83 7.91 18.59
C ILE A 54 -7.77 6.39 18.47
N ALA A 55 -6.98 5.70 19.32
CA ALA A 55 -6.99 4.24 19.36
C ALA A 55 -8.40 3.68 19.66
N MET A 56 -9.12 4.37 20.56
CA MET A 56 -10.50 4.02 20.90
C MET A 56 -11.46 4.20 19.72
N LEU A 57 -11.35 5.32 18.99
CA LEU A 57 -12.08 5.52 17.74
C LEU A 57 -11.81 4.37 16.77
N PHE A 58 -10.53 4.06 16.51
CA PHE A 58 -10.14 2.99 15.61
C PHE A 58 -10.77 1.64 15.99
N CYS A 59 -10.69 1.26 17.27
CA CYS A 59 -11.29 0.02 17.77
C CYS A 59 -12.82 0.00 17.63
N SER A 60 -13.49 1.14 17.91
CA SER A 60 -14.94 1.29 17.73
C SER A 60 -15.33 1.09 16.27
N THR A 61 -14.58 1.69 15.33
CA THR A 61 -14.84 1.59 13.89
C THR A 61 -14.60 0.18 13.36
N HIS A 62 -13.48 -0.45 13.73
CA HIS A 62 -13.18 -1.84 13.36
C HIS A 62 -14.23 -2.81 13.90
N SER A 63 -14.65 -2.64 15.17
CA SER A 63 -15.71 -3.44 15.77
C SER A 63 -17.06 -3.27 15.06
N ALA A 64 -17.37 -2.07 14.57
CA ALA A 64 -18.59 -1.82 13.81
C ALA A 64 -18.56 -2.55 12.46
N LEU A 65 -17.43 -2.49 11.75
CA LEU A 65 -17.21 -3.21 10.49
C LEU A 65 -17.37 -4.72 10.68
N ARG A 66 -16.71 -5.30 11.70
CA ARG A 66 -16.75 -6.75 11.97
C ARG A 66 -18.14 -7.29 12.27
N ARG A 67 -19.05 -6.48 12.82
CA ARG A 67 -20.42 -6.90 13.13
C ARG A 67 -21.36 -6.88 11.92
N GLY A 68 -20.84 -6.69 10.71
CA GLY A 68 -21.67 -6.55 9.51
C GLY A 68 -22.49 -5.26 9.53
N GLY A 69 -22.09 -4.26 10.31
CA GLY A 69 -22.65 -2.92 10.20
C GLY A 69 -22.42 -2.44 8.77
N SER A 70 -23.45 -1.85 8.16
CA SER A 70 -23.31 -1.22 6.85
C SER A 70 -22.08 -0.30 6.86
N PRO A 71 -21.16 -0.39 5.87
CA PRO A 71 -19.98 0.47 5.77
C PRO A 71 -20.32 1.97 5.71
N THR A 72 -21.60 2.33 5.66
CA THR A 72 -22.14 3.70 5.60
C THR A 72 -21.89 4.57 6.84
N THR A 73 -21.30 4.05 7.93
CA THR A 73 -20.97 4.92 9.07
C THR A 73 -19.67 5.65 8.76
N ASP A 74 -19.80 6.77 8.04
CA ASP A 74 -18.70 7.71 7.86
C ASP A 74 -18.03 7.95 9.22
N VAL A 75 -16.73 7.68 9.30
CA VAL A 75 -15.97 7.82 10.56
C VAL A 75 -16.18 9.21 11.16
N SER A 76 -16.36 10.23 10.31
CA SER A 76 -16.56 11.62 10.72
C SER A 76 -17.86 11.87 11.50
N ILE A 77 -18.90 11.05 11.32
CA ILE A 77 -20.17 11.19 12.05
C ILE A 77 -20.18 10.44 13.39
N MET A 78 -19.13 9.67 13.70
CA MET A 78 -19.03 8.94 14.95
C MET A 78 -18.79 9.90 16.12
N ARG A 79 -19.47 9.67 17.25
CA ARG A 79 -19.23 10.44 18.49
C ARG A 79 -17.76 10.41 18.93
N ASP A 80 -17.13 9.25 18.77
CA ASP A 80 -15.72 9.03 19.14
C ASP A 80 -14.78 9.86 18.26
N TYR A 81 -15.16 10.19 17.02
CA TYR A 81 -14.38 11.03 16.11
C TYR A 81 -14.34 12.48 16.59
N GLY A 82 -15.50 13.04 16.97
CA GLY A 82 -15.55 14.38 17.56
C GLY A 82 -14.75 14.49 18.87
N ARG A 83 -14.68 13.40 19.66
CA ARG A 83 -13.81 13.34 20.84
C ARG A 83 -12.33 13.31 20.43
N ALA A 84 -11.95 12.43 19.52
CA ALA A 84 -10.58 12.32 19.00
C ALA A 84 -10.06 13.67 18.48
N LEU A 85 -10.85 14.38 17.67
CA LEU A 85 -10.48 15.70 17.15
C LEU A 85 -10.32 16.76 18.25
N ARG A 86 -11.18 16.77 19.26
CA ARG A 86 -11.04 17.70 20.39
C ARG A 86 -9.76 17.44 21.17
N THR A 87 -9.46 16.18 21.46
CA THR A 87 -8.23 15.83 22.19
C THR A 87 -6.99 16.13 21.36
N LEU A 88 -7.00 15.84 20.05
CA LEU A 88 -5.92 16.23 19.12
C LEU A 88 -5.72 17.75 19.11
N ARG A 89 -6.80 18.53 19.00
CA ARG A 89 -6.75 19.99 19.02
C ARG A 89 -6.14 20.51 20.32
N GLN A 90 -6.56 19.99 21.47
CA GLN A 90 -6.00 20.36 22.78
C GLN A 90 -4.51 20.05 22.88
N THR A 91 -4.09 18.88 22.38
CA THR A 91 -2.67 18.52 22.31
C THR A 91 -1.90 19.51 21.44
N LEU A 92 -2.41 19.87 20.26
CA LEU A 92 -1.73 20.81 19.37
C LEU A 92 -1.68 22.25 19.91
N GLU A 93 -2.72 22.71 20.62
CA GLU A 93 -2.76 24.04 21.24
C GLU A 93 -1.85 24.14 22.48
N GLY A 94 -1.69 23.05 23.23
CA GLY A 94 -0.88 22.99 24.45
C GLY A 94 0.59 22.62 24.22
N ALA A 95 0.94 22.04 23.07
CA ALA A 95 2.27 21.55 22.80
C ALA A 95 3.22 22.66 22.35
N LYS A 96 4.42 22.71 22.95
CA LYS A 96 5.53 23.55 22.48
C LYS A 96 6.23 22.92 21.29
N ASP A 97 6.45 21.61 21.36
CA ASP A 97 7.11 20.80 20.35
C ASP A 97 6.21 19.64 19.90
N LEU A 98 6.43 19.16 18.68
CA LEU A 98 5.66 18.03 18.15
C LEU A 98 6.22 16.72 18.72
N GLU A 99 5.37 15.96 19.39
CA GLU A 99 5.72 14.64 19.95
C GLU A 99 5.41 13.51 18.96
N LEU A 100 6.14 12.39 19.08
CA LEU A 100 5.94 11.20 18.25
C LEU A 100 4.53 10.61 18.42
N GLU A 101 4.00 10.60 19.64
CA GLU A 101 2.65 10.15 19.95
C GLU A 101 1.60 10.99 19.20
N THR A 102 1.88 12.27 18.96
CA THR A 102 1.00 13.15 18.17
C THR A 102 1.04 12.78 16.69
N LEU A 103 2.21 12.44 16.14
CA LEU A 103 2.29 11.88 14.78
C LEU A 103 1.56 10.54 14.67
N ALA A 104 1.79 9.61 15.60
CA ALA A 104 1.12 8.31 15.62
C ALA A 104 -0.41 8.44 15.70
N SER A 105 -0.88 9.41 16.47
CA SER A 105 -2.28 9.80 16.60
C SER A 105 -2.87 10.22 15.25
N VAL A 106 -2.24 11.17 14.56
CA VAL A 106 -2.72 11.66 13.26
C VAL A 106 -2.58 10.60 12.17
N ALA A 107 -1.52 9.80 12.19
CA ALA A 107 -1.34 8.67 11.28
C ALA A 107 -2.46 7.65 11.44
N LEU A 108 -2.79 7.22 12.67
CA LEU A 108 -3.89 6.29 12.91
C LEU A 108 -5.25 6.88 12.50
N LEU A 109 -5.46 8.18 12.70
CA LEU A 109 -6.68 8.86 12.26
C LEU A 109 -6.81 8.89 10.73
N SER A 110 -5.74 9.30 10.03
CA SER A 110 -5.65 9.26 8.57
C SER A 110 -5.96 7.85 8.03
N ARG A 111 -5.41 6.82 8.70
CA ARG A 111 -5.66 5.41 8.35
C ARG A 111 -7.10 4.97 8.64
N ALA A 112 -7.67 5.35 9.77
CA ALA A 112 -9.07 5.03 10.08
C ALA A 112 -10.01 5.61 9.02
N GLU A 113 -9.78 6.84 8.57
CA GLU A 113 -10.54 7.44 7.47
C GLU A 113 -10.28 6.70 6.15
N SER A 114 -9.01 6.45 5.84
CA SER A 114 -8.58 5.73 4.63
C SER A 114 -9.06 4.30 4.55
N VAL A 115 -9.36 3.61 5.65
CA VAL A 115 -9.89 2.24 5.61
C VAL A 115 -11.40 2.20 5.74
N PHE A 116 -11.98 3.00 6.64
CA PHE A 116 -13.36 2.82 7.06
C PHE A 116 -14.34 3.87 6.53
N ASN A 117 -13.88 4.98 5.93
CA ASN A 117 -14.80 5.98 5.38
C ASN A 117 -15.07 5.71 3.89
N PRO A 118 -16.32 5.39 3.47
CA PRO A 118 -16.64 5.16 2.05
C PRO A 118 -16.46 6.39 1.17
N SER A 119 -16.67 7.58 1.73
CA SER A 119 -16.52 8.85 1.02
C SER A 119 -15.07 9.34 0.99
N TRP A 120 -14.14 8.59 1.60
CA TRP A 120 -12.73 8.94 1.57
C TRP A 120 -12.24 8.96 0.12
N THR A 121 -11.75 10.12 -0.27
CA THR A 121 -11.02 10.29 -1.52
C THR A 121 -9.58 10.64 -1.17
N PRO A 122 -8.61 10.26 -2.03
CA PRO A 122 -7.24 10.74 -1.94
C PRO A 122 -7.09 12.28 -1.95
N PHE A 123 -8.16 13.06 -2.16
CA PHE A 123 -8.14 14.51 -2.29
C PHE A 123 -8.67 15.27 -1.07
N ASN A 124 -9.41 14.61 -0.16
CA ASN A 124 -9.87 15.22 1.09
C ASN A 124 -8.95 14.80 2.25
N ARG A 125 -7.67 15.20 2.16
CA ARG A 125 -6.55 14.64 2.93
C ARG A 125 -6.02 15.56 4.04
N ALA A 126 -6.87 16.28 4.75
CA ALA A 126 -6.38 17.17 5.83
C ALA A 126 -5.46 16.42 6.82
N HIS A 127 -5.82 15.20 7.22
CA HIS A 127 -4.99 14.39 8.11
C HIS A 127 -3.75 13.80 7.43
N ALA A 128 -3.83 13.31 6.20
CA ALA A 128 -2.64 12.83 5.49
C ALA A 128 -1.64 13.95 5.17
N GLU A 129 -2.11 15.16 4.85
CA GLU A 129 -1.25 16.35 4.72
C GLU A 129 -0.62 16.71 6.08
N ALA A 130 -1.37 16.58 7.18
CA ALA A 130 -0.82 16.75 8.52
C ALA A 130 0.24 15.68 8.87
N VAL A 131 0.03 14.40 8.51
CA VAL A 131 1.05 13.34 8.64
C VAL A 131 2.33 13.76 7.94
N VAL A 132 2.26 14.19 6.67
CA VAL A 132 3.44 14.64 5.93
C VAL A 132 4.12 15.81 6.62
N SER A 133 3.36 16.85 7.01
CA SER A 133 3.93 17.99 7.72
C SER A 133 4.60 17.60 9.03
N PHE A 134 4.04 16.63 9.75
CA PHE A 134 4.52 16.19 11.06
C PHE A 134 5.77 15.33 10.93
N VAL A 135 5.81 14.42 9.95
CA VAL A 135 7.02 13.67 9.59
C VAL A 135 8.16 14.62 9.22
N MET A 136 7.88 15.64 8.40
CA MET A 136 8.91 16.62 8.01
C MET A 136 9.44 17.43 9.19
N LYS A 137 8.60 17.69 10.21
CA LYS A 137 8.99 18.45 11.41
C LYS A 137 9.74 17.59 12.42
N LEU A 138 9.30 16.36 12.66
CA LEU A 138 9.99 15.40 13.54
C LEU A 138 11.34 14.97 12.96
N GLY A 139 11.41 14.89 11.64
CA GLY A 139 12.62 14.50 10.93
C GLY A 139 12.80 12.99 10.87
N HIS A 140 14.06 12.58 10.72
CA HIS A 140 14.45 11.19 10.53
C HIS A 140 14.29 10.40 11.85
N PRO A 141 13.82 9.14 11.83
CA PRO A 141 13.51 8.42 13.06
C PRO A 141 14.78 7.90 13.74
N GLU A 142 14.71 7.78 15.06
CA GLU A 142 15.77 7.17 15.84
C GLU A 142 15.81 5.66 15.54
N PRO A 143 16.95 5.10 15.06
CA PRO A 143 17.03 3.70 14.65
C PRO A 143 16.64 2.69 15.73
N ASP A 144 16.88 3.05 16.99
CA ASP A 144 16.63 2.23 18.18
C ASP A 144 15.19 2.36 18.72
N ASP A 145 14.42 3.37 18.32
CA ASP A 145 13.00 3.48 18.68
C ASP A 145 12.13 2.73 17.65
N VAL A 146 11.80 1.48 17.97
CA VAL A 146 10.93 0.62 17.15
C VAL A 146 9.58 1.28 16.88
N PHE A 147 9.01 2.01 17.85
CA PHE A 147 7.72 2.69 17.64
C PHE A 147 7.84 3.83 16.63
N HIS A 148 8.92 4.61 16.70
CA HIS A 148 9.17 5.69 15.74
C HIS A 148 9.31 5.12 14.32
N MET A 149 10.10 4.06 14.19
CA MET A 149 10.30 3.35 12.92
C MET A 149 8.98 2.85 12.33
N ASP A 150 8.12 2.25 13.16
CA ASP A 150 6.86 1.69 12.72
C ASP A 150 5.84 2.77 12.32
N VAL A 151 5.70 3.84 13.10
CA VAL A 151 4.84 4.99 12.77
C VAL A 151 5.28 5.62 11.46
N LEU A 152 6.59 5.76 11.25
CA LEU A 152 7.13 6.32 10.03
C LEU A 152 6.92 5.40 8.83
N PHE A 153 7.18 4.11 8.99
CA PHE A 153 6.95 3.12 7.95
C PHE A 153 5.49 3.17 7.47
N GLN A 154 4.54 3.31 8.39
CA GLN A 154 3.13 3.48 8.03
C GLN A 154 2.79 4.81 7.37
N SER A 155 3.61 5.84 7.57
CA SER A 155 3.47 7.15 6.95
C SER A 155 4.06 7.23 5.52
N VAL A 156 4.80 6.19 5.09
CA VAL A 156 5.46 6.12 3.76
C VAL A 156 4.46 6.32 2.63
N GLU A 157 3.28 5.72 2.72
CA GLU A 157 2.24 5.83 1.71
C GLU A 157 1.74 7.28 1.57
N ASP A 158 1.50 7.98 2.68
CA ASP A 158 1.07 9.37 2.67
C ASP A 158 2.14 10.30 2.09
N LEU A 159 3.42 10.05 2.42
CA LEU A 159 4.56 10.77 1.84
C LEU A 159 4.67 10.55 0.32
N LEU A 160 4.46 9.31 -0.13
CA LEU A 160 4.46 8.96 -1.55
C LEU A 160 3.35 9.69 -2.28
N PHE A 161 2.11 9.56 -1.82
CA PHE A 161 0.96 10.24 -2.43
C PHE A 161 1.12 11.76 -2.44
N HIS A 162 1.63 12.36 -1.36
CA HIS A 162 1.90 13.79 -1.32
C HIS A 162 2.91 14.19 -2.41
N SER A 163 4.02 13.45 -2.50
CA SER A 163 5.06 13.70 -3.52
C SER A 163 4.51 13.57 -4.94
N PHE A 164 3.66 12.56 -5.21
CA PHE A 164 2.97 12.39 -6.49
C PHE A 164 2.04 13.57 -6.81
N SER A 165 1.25 14.03 -5.84
CA SER A 165 0.27 15.10 -6.03
C SER A 165 0.91 16.49 -6.23
N LYS A 166 1.99 16.79 -5.51
CA LYS A 166 2.66 18.10 -5.56
C LYS A 166 3.85 18.15 -6.52
N SER A 167 4.19 17.04 -7.17
CA SER A 167 5.39 16.91 -8.02
C SER A 167 6.70 17.34 -7.34
N GLN A 168 6.79 17.15 -6.02
CA GLN A 168 7.95 17.52 -5.21
C GLN A 168 8.98 16.38 -5.13
N THR A 169 10.24 16.72 -4.83
CA THR A 169 11.27 15.73 -4.52
C THR A 169 10.92 14.97 -3.26
N HIS A 170 10.84 13.64 -3.37
CA HIS A 170 10.52 12.76 -2.27
C HIS A 170 11.58 12.81 -1.18
N VAL A 171 11.19 12.72 0.09
CA VAL A 171 12.12 12.52 1.24
C VAL A 171 13.07 11.32 1.07
N PHE A 172 12.68 10.29 0.31
CA PHE A 172 13.52 9.11 0.02
C PHE A 172 14.67 9.40 -0.96
N ASN A 173 14.77 10.63 -1.45
CA ASN A 173 16.00 11.13 -2.09
C ASN A 173 17.15 11.29 -1.11
N GLN A 174 16.85 11.50 0.17
CA GLN A 174 17.86 11.63 1.20
C GLN A 174 18.39 10.23 1.57
N PRO A 175 19.71 9.97 1.53
CA PRO A 175 20.28 8.65 1.78
C PRO A 175 19.85 8.05 3.12
N LEU A 176 19.83 8.87 4.17
CA LEU A 176 19.48 8.45 5.53
C LEU A 176 18.03 7.94 5.62
N TRP A 177 17.08 8.65 4.99
CA TRP A 177 15.68 8.22 4.90
C TRP A 177 15.52 6.90 4.16
N ARG A 178 16.22 6.74 3.03
CA ARG A 178 16.17 5.51 2.23
C ARG A 178 16.70 4.31 3.00
N GLN A 179 17.85 4.47 3.65
CA GLN A 179 18.47 3.41 4.45
C GLN A 179 17.52 2.94 5.56
N THR A 180 16.98 3.88 6.31
CA THR A 180 16.16 3.57 7.48
C THR A 180 14.85 2.89 7.13
N ILE A 181 14.20 3.31 6.05
CA ILE A 181 12.98 2.63 5.61
C ILE A 181 13.29 1.26 5.01
N ALA A 182 14.44 1.11 4.33
CA ALA A 182 14.90 -0.19 3.89
C ALA A 182 15.13 -1.13 5.09
N GLU A 183 15.81 -0.65 6.13
CA GLU A 183 16.02 -1.39 7.38
C GLU A 183 14.70 -1.74 8.08
N ALA A 184 13.76 -0.79 8.18
CA ALA A 184 12.42 -1.03 8.73
C ALA A 184 11.69 -2.16 7.97
N THR A 185 11.73 -2.12 6.64
CA THR A 185 11.12 -3.13 5.78
C THR A 185 11.81 -4.50 5.97
N LEU A 186 13.13 -4.52 6.06
CA LEU A 186 13.93 -5.73 6.22
C LEU A 186 13.79 -6.40 7.60
N ARG A 187 13.29 -5.70 8.63
CA ARG A 187 12.99 -6.32 9.93
C ARG A 187 11.96 -7.43 9.80
N PHE A 188 11.05 -7.33 8.83
CA PHE A 188 10.06 -8.36 8.54
C PHE A 188 10.61 -9.53 7.72
N PHE A 189 11.80 -9.40 7.15
CA PHE A 189 12.43 -10.45 6.36
C PHE A 189 13.16 -11.42 7.30
N PRO A 190 13.04 -12.73 7.08
CA PRO A 190 13.92 -13.73 7.69
C PRO A 190 15.39 -13.32 7.52
N PRO A 191 16.25 -13.51 8.54
CA PRO A 191 17.65 -13.09 8.49
C PRO A 191 18.40 -13.53 7.23
N GLU A 192 18.10 -14.73 6.74
CA GLU A 192 18.70 -15.35 5.56
C GLU A 192 18.33 -14.63 4.25
N LEU A 193 17.22 -13.89 4.23
CA LEU A 193 16.71 -13.16 3.07
C LEU A 193 17.08 -11.68 3.07
N ARG A 194 17.54 -11.14 4.20
CA ARG A 194 17.84 -9.70 4.32
C ARG A 194 18.86 -9.16 3.30
N PRO A 195 19.96 -9.87 3.00
CA PRO A 195 20.94 -9.38 2.02
C PRO A 195 20.32 -9.18 0.62
N TYR A 196 19.44 -10.10 0.21
CA TYR A 196 18.76 -10.06 -1.08
C TYR A 196 17.66 -9.00 -1.10
N GLY A 197 16.90 -8.90 0.00
CA GLY A 197 15.82 -7.90 0.16
C GLY A 197 16.32 -6.46 0.05
N HIS A 198 17.53 -6.16 0.53
CA HIS A 198 18.08 -4.81 0.48
C HIS A 198 18.20 -4.29 -0.96
N HIS A 199 18.64 -5.15 -1.89
CA HIS A 199 18.76 -4.80 -3.29
C HIS A 199 17.39 -4.53 -3.92
N MET A 200 16.43 -5.43 -3.70
CA MET A 200 15.03 -5.28 -4.15
C MET A 200 14.42 -3.97 -3.65
N ILE A 201 14.54 -3.67 -2.35
CA ILE A 201 13.97 -2.46 -1.74
C ILE A 201 14.62 -1.18 -2.30
N SER A 202 15.94 -1.17 -2.53
CA SER A 202 16.62 -0.03 -3.14
C SER A 202 16.06 0.27 -4.54
N ILE A 203 15.87 -0.76 -5.36
CA ILE A 203 15.29 -0.62 -6.71
C ILE A 203 13.88 -0.04 -6.65
N PHE A 204 13.07 -0.53 -5.71
CA PHE A 204 11.69 -0.07 -5.51
C PHE A 204 11.64 1.44 -5.23
N TYR A 205 12.41 1.92 -4.25
CA TYR A 205 12.43 3.34 -3.89
C TYR A 205 13.06 4.23 -4.96
N GLU A 206 14.08 3.76 -5.67
CA GLU A 206 14.63 4.45 -6.84
C GLU A 206 13.57 4.65 -7.92
N TYR A 207 12.76 3.62 -8.19
CA TYR A 207 11.67 3.71 -9.15
C TYR A 207 10.57 4.67 -8.69
N LEU A 208 10.10 4.53 -7.45
CA LEU A 208 9.07 5.41 -6.88
C LEU A 208 9.46 6.89 -7.00
N ASN A 209 10.72 7.21 -6.75
CA ASN A 209 11.22 8.57 -6.86
C ASN A 209 11.18 9.15 -8.28
N LYS A 210 11.49 8.35 -9.31
CA LYS A 210 11.44 8.80 -10.71
C LYS A 210 10.06 8.68 -11.36
N THR A 211 9.15 7.91 -10.76
CA THR A 211 7.83 7.60 -11.30
C THR A 211 7.03 8.84 -11.71
N PRO A 212 6.91 9.92 -10.92
CA PRO A 212 6.12 11.08 -11.35
C PRO A 212 6.62 11.69 -12.67
N LYS A 213 7.94 11.85 -12.81
CA LYS A 213 8.57 12.40 -14.01
C LYS A 213 8.47 11.43 -15.19
N LEU A 214 8.60 10.13 -14.94
CA LEU A 214 8.42 9.09 -15.95
C LEU A 214 6.99 9.12 -16.50
N LEU A 215 5.98 9.04 -15.64
CA LEU A 215 4.57 9.01 -16.04
C LEU A 215 4.15 10.30 -16.77
N ALA A 216 4.68 11.46 -16.37
CA ALA A 216 4.45 12.71 -17.09
C ALA A 216 5.01 12.68 -18.52
N LYS A 217 6.18 12.06 -18.73
CA LYS A 217 6.76 11.88 -20.08
C LYS A 217 5.97 10.87 -20.91
N VAL A 218 5.58 9.74 -20.32
CA VAL A 218 4.74 8.73 -20.99
C VAL A 218 3.39 9.34 -21.41
N TYR A 219 2.77 10.12 -20.53
CA TYR A 219 1.54 10.85 -20.85
C TYR A 219 1.71 11.85 -21.99
N LYS A 220 2.84 12.56 -22.04
CA LYS A 220 3.16 13.47 -23.14
C LYS A 220 3.20 12.74 -24.49
N VAL A 221 3.80 11.55 -24.52
CA VAL A 221 3.87 10.69 -25.71
C VAL A 221 2.47 10.24 -26.12
N HIS A 222 1.70 9.62 -25.23
CA HIS A 222 0.34 9.15 -25.53
C HIS A 222 -0.62 10.26 -25.98
N ARG A 223 -0.51 11.45 -25.39
CA ARG A 223 -1.39 12.57 -25.72
C ARG A 223 -1.13 13.14 -27.12
N ASN A 224 0.10 13.02 -27.64
CA ASN A 224 0.48 13.65 -28.91
C ASN A 224 1.43 12.77 -29.74
N PRO A 225 1.06 11.53 -30.10
CA PRO A 225 2.01 10.55 -30.60
C PRO A 225 2.70 10.98 -31.91
N PHE A 226 2.05 11.80 -32.73
CA PHE A 226 2.59 12.22 -34.03
C PHE A 226 3.39 13.54 -33.97
N LYS A 227 3.62 14.13 -32.79
CA LYS A 227 4.45 15.34 -32.68
C LYS A 227 5.94 15.01 -32.90
N PRO A 228 6.73 15.90 -33.54
CA PRO A 228 8.16 15.71 -33.69
C PRO A 228 8.85 15.45 -32.34
N GLY A 229 9.79 14.50 -32.30
CA GLY A 229 10.52 14.13 -31.08
C GLY A 229 9.81 13.12 -30.16
N MET A 230 8.55 12.75 -30.43
CA MET A 230 7.83 11.80 -29.55
C MET A 230 8.24 10.35 -29.77
N GLN A 231 8.58 9.96 -31.00
CA GLN A 231 9.09 8.62 -31.28
C GLN A 231 10.46 8.42 -30.61
N GLU A 232 11.36 9.40 -30.71
CA GLU A 232 12.68 9.37 -30.07
C GLU A 232 12.55 9.35 -28.55
N LEU A 233 11.61 10.12 -27.99
CA LEU A 233 11.30 10.08 -26.57
C LEU A 233 10.75 8.71 -26.16
N ALA A 234 9.84 8.11 -26.95
CA ALA A 234 9.27 6.80 -26.68
C ALA A 234 10.35 5.71 -26.70
N SER A 235 11.25 5.71 -27.70
CA SER A 235 12.38 4.78 -27.77
C SER A 235 13.31 4.94 -26.57
N TYR A 236 13.70 6.17 -26.23
CA TYR A 236 14.53 6.46 -25.05
C TYR A 236 13.89 5.94 -23.74
N LEU A 237 12.58 6.16 -23.57
CA LEU A 237 11.84 5.67 -22.41
C LEU A 237 11.77 4.13 -22.41
N SER A 238 11.48 3.51 -23.54
CA SER A 238 11.40 2.05 -23.67
C SER A 238 12.72 1.37 -23.32
N ASP A 239 13.85 1.89 -23.80
CA ASP A 239 15.19 1.38 -23.49
C ASP A 239 15.55 1.53 -22.01
N ALA A 240 15.20 2.67 -21.41
CA ALA A 240 15.40 2.90 -19.98
C ALA A 240 14.58 1.93 -19.14
N LEU A 241 13.31 1.73 -19.50
CA LEU A 241 12.41 0.80 -18.83
C LEU A 241 12.82 -0.66 -19.03
N ALA A 242 13.40 -1.03 -20.18
CA ALA A 242 13.92 -2.38 -20.41
C ALA A 242 15.04 -2.72 -19.41
N ARG A 243 15.98 -1.78 -19.17
CA ARG A 243 17.04 -1.93 -18.17
C ARG A 243 16.48 -2.00 -16.75
N ASP A 244 15.51 -1.14 -16.43
CA ASP A 244 14.85 -1.15 -15.12
C ASP A 244 14.12 -2.47 -14.87
N LEU A 245 13.42 -3.00 -15.89
CA LEU A 245 12.68 -4.25 -15.81
C LEU A 245 13.60 -5.44 -15.58
N LEU A 246 14.69 -5.54 -16.35
CA LEU A 246 15.68 -6.59 -16.19
C LEU A 246 16.29 -6.56 -14.79
N ARG A 247 16.67 -5.37 -14.31
CA ARG A 247 17.22 -5.17 -12.97
C ARG A 247 16.22 -5.57 -11.88
N ALA A 248 14.94 -5.19 -12.03
CA ALA A 248 13.89 -5.54 -11.09
C ALA A 248 13.64 -7.05 -11.08
N LYS A 249 13.41 -7.68 -12.24
CA LYS A 249 13.23 -9.15 -12.34
C LYS A 249 14.37 -9.91 -11.67
N SER A 250 15.61 -9.60 -12.04
CA SER A 250 16.79 -10.24 -11.46
C SER A 250 16.85 -10.11 -9.93
N ALA A 251 16.49 -8.95 -9.38
CA ALA A 251 16.48 -8.74 -7.94
C ALA A 251 15.36 -9.52 -7.24
N LEU A 252 14.17 -9.60 -7.87
CA LEU A 252 13.06 -10.37 -7.33
C LEU A 252 13.36 -11.87 -7.38
N ASP A 253 13.87 -12.36 -8.50
CA ASP A 253 14.20 -13.78 -8.71
C ASP A 253 15.18 -14.26 -7.64
N LEU A 254 16.24 -13.49 -7.36
CA LEU A 254 17.21 -13.81 -6.31
C LEU A 254 16.57 -13.93 -4.91
N VAL A 255 15.67 -13.00 -4.56
CA VAL A 255 14.94 -13.07 -3.28
C VAL A 255 14.00 -14.26 -3.27
N PHE A 256 13.30 -14.50 -4.38
CA PHE A 256 12.27 -15.51 -4.52
C PHE A 256 12.83 -16.94 -4.49
N GLU A 257 13.88 -17.21 -5.27
CA GLU A 257 14.63 -18.48 -5.23
C GLU A 257 15.10 -18.79 -3.82
N LYS A 258 15.73 -17.81 -3.16
CA LYS A 258 16.20 -18.02 -1.80
C LYS A 258 15.05 -18.24 -0.82
N ALA A 259 13.92 -17.57 -1.02
CA ALA A 259 12.76 -17.69 -0.17
C ALA A 259 12.02 -19.03 -0.37
N LEU A 260 12.10 -19.64 -1.56
CA LEU A 260 11.72 -21.04 -1.79
C LEU A 260 12.68 -21.99 -1.04
N ASP A 261 13.99 -21.78 -1.16
CA ASP A 261 15.00 -22.63 -0.50
C ASP A 261 14.82 -22.69 1.02
N VAL A 262 14.52 -21.55 1.65
CA VAL A 262 14.32 -21.45 3.11
C VAL A 262 12.87 -21.73 3.53
N GLY A 263 12.02 -22.18 2.59
CA GLY A 263 10.64 -22.60 2.87
C GLY A 263 9.71 -21.46 3.31
N GLN A 264 9.97 -20.22 2.87
CA GLN A 264 9.06 -19.10 3.08
C GLN A 264 7.95 -19.05 2.03
N PHE A 265 8.22 -19.60 0.84
CA PHE A 265 7.25 -19.81 -0.23
C PHE A 265 7.17 -21.28 -0.58
N LYS A 266 5.99 -21.68 -1.07
CA LYS A 266 5.76 -22.95 -1.73
C LYS A 266 4.75 -22.74 -2.85
N LYS A 267 5.02 -23.32 -4.03
CA LYS A 267 4.00 -23.45 -5.07
C LYS A 267 3.00 -24.54 -4.66
N ALA A 268 1.72 -24.18 -4.63
CA ALA A 268 0.61 -25.07 -4.31
C ALA A 268 -0.33 -25.18 -5.51
N PHE A 269 -0.83 -26.39 -5.77
CA PHE A 269 -1.80 -26.64 -6.83
C PHE A 269 -3.22 -26.51 -6.30
N ASP A 270 -4.08 -25.81 -7.04
CA ASP A 270 -5.52 -25.73 -6.81
C ASP A 270 -6.25 -25.69 -8.14
N ALA A 271 -7.03 -26.74 -8.43
CA ALA A 271 -7.79 -26.87 -9.66
C ALA A 271 -8.90 -25.82 -9.82
N ASN A 272 -9.31 -25.15 -8.73
CA ASN A 272 -10.31 -24.08 -8.77
C ASN A 272 -9.68 -22.70 -8.96
N PHE A 273 -8.37 -22.57 -8.75
CA PHE A 273 -7.65 -21.34 -9.04
C PHE A 273 -7.39 -21.27 -10.54
N PHE A 274 -7.66 -20.12 -11.16
CA PHE A 274 -7.69 -20.01 -12.62
C PHE A 274 -6.33 -20.25 -13.30
N LEU A 275 -5.20 -20.09 -12.58
CA LEU A 275 -3.86 -20.47 -13.07
C LEU A 275 -3.48 -21.92 -12.73
N GLY A 276 -4.30 -22.65 -11.98
CA GLY A 276 -4.00 -24.00 -11.49
C GLY A 276 -2.98 -24.06 -10.35
N GLU A 277 -2.14 -23.04 -10.19
CA GLU A 277 -1.15 -22.94 -9.10
C GLU A 277 -1.06 -21.53 -8.50
N TYR A 278 -0.64 -21.47 -7.24
CA TYR A 278 -0.46 -20.21 -6.50
C TYR A 278 0.68 -20.30 -5.48
N TYR A 279 1.08 -19.15 -4.94
CA TYR A 279 2.08 -19.06 -3.89
C TYR A 279 1.45 -19.15 -2.50
N GLN A 280 1.79 -20.23 -1.77
CA GLN A 280 1.55 -20.31 -0.33
C GLN A 280 2.71 -19.63 0.40
N VAL A 281 2.38 -18.62 1.22
CA VAL A 281 3.39 -17.75 1.86
C VAL A 281 3.36 -17.93 3.37
N LYS A 282 4.50 -18.27 3.97
CA LYS A 282 4.63 -18.43 5.42
C LYS A 282 4.73 -17.08 6.14
N ASN A 283 5.47 -16.14 5.56
CA ASN A 283 5.65 -14.80 6.10
C ASN A 283 4.87 -13.80 5.24
N THR A 284 3.69 -13.42 5.73
CA THR A 284 2.76 -12.51 5.05
C THR A 284 3.40 -11.18 4.63
N ARG A 285 4.28 -10.61 5.46
CA ARG A 285 4.97 -9.33 5.18
C ARG A 285 5.97 -9.43 4.04
N LEU A 286 6.70 -10.53 3.99
CA LEU A 286 7.57 -10.86 2.86
C LEU A 286 6.72 -10.99 1.59
N GLY A 287 5.62 -11.76 1.67
CA GLY A 287 4.67 -11.91 0.57
C GLY A 287 4.15 -10.57 0.03
N GLU A 288 3.70 -9.68 0.91
CA GLU A 288 3.25 -8.33 0.54
C GLU A 288 4.33 -7.51 -0.15
N SER A 289 5.54 -7.52 0.39
CA SER A 289 6.68 -6.80 -0.19
C SER A 289 6.98 -7.30 -1.60
N MET A 290 6.88 -8.61 -1.82
CA MET A 290 7.08 -9.23 -3.14
C MET A 290 5.92 -8.96 -4.09
N THR A 291 4.67 -9.00 -3.63
CA THR A 291 3.51 -8.63 -4.47
C THR A 291 3.60 -7.16 -4.92
N LEU A 292 3.98 -6.23 -4.03
CA LEU A 292 4.18 -4.83 -4.37
C LEU A 292 5.32 -4.65 -5.40
N PHE A 293 6.42 -5.38 -5.21
CA PHE A 293 7.54 -5.34 -6.14
C PHE A 293 7.21 -5.97 -7.50
N GLN A 294 6.41 -7.04 -7.52
CA GLN A 294 5.91 -7.64 -8.76
C GLN A 294 4.92 -6.72 -9.48
N SER A 295 4.08 -5.99 -8.76
CA SER A 295 3.20 -4.97 -9.35
C SER A 295 3.98 -3.83 -10.03
N LEU A 296 5.13 -3.46 -9.45
CA LEU A 296 6.08 -2.56 -10.11
C LEU A 296 6.58 -3.12 -11.45
N ILE A 297 7.01 -4.40 -11.47
CA ILE A 297 7.46 -5.09 -12.69
C ILE A 297 6.35 -5.09 -13.75
N VAL A 298 5.12 -5.44 -13.37
CA VAL A 298 3.94 -5.39 -14.25
C VAL A 298 3.72 -3.99 -14.81
N SER A 299 3.81 -2.95 -13.98
CA SER A 299 3.63 -1.55 -14.40
C SER A 299 4.68 -1.13 -15.42
N ILE A 300 5.95 -1.49 -15.22
CA ILE A 300 7.04 -1.21 -16.16
C ILE A 300 6.80 -1.94 -17.49
N ALA A 301 6.50 -3.24 -17.44
CA ALA A 301 6.24 -4.05 -18.63
C ALA A 301 5.04 -3.52 -19.43
N ARG A 302 3.97 -3.10 -18.74
CA ARG A 302 2.80 -2.50 -19.38
C ARG A 302 3.13 -1.22 -20.13
N ILE A 303 3.88 -0.30 -19.51
CA ILE A 303 4.30 0.95 -20.15
C ILE A 303 5.12 0.65 -21.41
N ARG A 304 6.04 -0.33 -21.35
CA ARG A 304 6.83 -0.73 -22.52
C ARG A 304 5.97 -1.28 -23.65
N TYR A 305 5.04 -2.18 -23.34
CA TYR A 305 4.08 -2.69 -24.31
C TYR A 305 3.30 -1.55 -24.96
N ASP A 306 2.76 -0.63 -24.17
CA ASP A 306 2.01 0.53 -24.70
C ASP A 306 2.86 1.40 -25.63
N LEU A 307 4.12 1.70 -25.27
CA LEU A 307 5.03 2.46 -26.14
C LEU A 307 5.38 1.70 -27.43
N GLY A 308 5.60 0.39 -27.33
CA GLY A 308 5.85 -0.48 -28.48
C GLY A 308 4.68 -0.50 -29.46
N THR A 309 3.45 -0.66 -28.96
CA THR A 309 2.25 -0.63 -29.83
C THR A 309 2.08 0.68 -30.59
N LEU A 310 2.56 1.81 -30.05
CA LEU A 310 2.46 3.12 -30.70
C LEU A 310 3.46 3.34 -31.83
N TYR A 311 4.69 2.82 -31.71
CA TYR A 311 5.79 3.19 -32.61
C TYR A 311 6.59 2.03 -33.21
N ASP A 312 6.46 0.83 -32.67
CA ASP A 312 7.18 -0.36 -33.12
C ASP A 312 6.28 -1.61 -33.02
N ILE A 313 5.35 -1.72 -33.96
CA ILE A 313 4.39 -2.82 -34.01
C ILE A 313 5.07 -4.19 -34.18
N SER A 314 6.32 -4.22 -34.67
CA SER A 314 7.08 -5.45 -34.89
C SER A 314 7.49 -6.13 -33.58
N THR A 315 7.69 -5.35 -32.51
CA THR A 315 8.06 -5.86 -31.18
C THR A 315 6.87 -5.94 -30.22
N ALA A 316 5.70 -5.42 -30.61
CA ALA A 316 4.51 -5.35 -29.75
C ALA A 316 4.07 -6.72 -29.21
N SER A 317 4.13 -7.79 -30.01
CA SER A 317 3.77 -9.15 -29.56
C SER A 317 4.69 -9.63 -28.45
N ALA A 318 6.02 -9.53 -28.63
CA ALA A 318 6.98 -9.96 -27.62
C ALA A 318 6.88 -9.13 -26.32
N LEU A 319 6.59 -7.83 -26.44
CA LEU A 319 6.36 -6.96 -25.28
C LEU A 319 5.05 -7.31 -24.56
N TYR A 320 4.02 -7.73 -25.29
CA TYR A 320 2.78 -8.22 -24.69
C TYR A 320 3.01 -9.52 -23.93
N ASP A 321 3.74 -10.49 -24.51
CA ASP A 321 4.07 -11.75 -23.83
C ASP A 321 4.85 -11.50 -22.53
N GLU A 322 5.80 -10.57 -22.55
CA GLU A 322 6.54 -10.16 -21.36
C GLU A 322 5.64 -9.54 -20.28
N TYR A 323 4.67 -8.70 -20.68
CA TYR A 323 3.68 -8.11 -19.78
C TYR A 323 2.72 -9.16 -19.22
N ARG A 324 2.21 -10.07 -20.07
CA ARG A 324 1.29 -11.15 -19.70
C ARG A 324 1.94 -12.08 -18.69
N GLY A 325 3.17 -12.54 -18.95
CA GLY A 325 3.90 -13.40 -18.01
C GLY A 325 4.14 -12.73 -16.65
N ALA A 326 4.46 -11.44 -16.62
CA ALA A 326 4.58 -10.71 -15.35
C ALA A 326 3.24 -10.63 -14.59
N CYS A 327 2.11 -10.57 -15.30
CA CYS A 327 0.78 -10.57 -14.70
C CYS A 327 0.43 -11.92 -14.08
N GLU A 328 0.77 -13.04 -14.74
CA GLU A 328 0.55 -14.39 -14.19
C GLU A 328 1.31 -14.59 -12.88
N GLU A 329 2.59 -14.20 -12.86
CA GLU A 329 3.41 -14.23 -11.63
C GLU A 329 2.84 -13.35 -10.52
N LEU A 330 2.26 -12.19 -10.86
CA LEU A 330 1.56 -11.35 -9.88
C LEU A 330 0.31 -12.03 -9.34
N TRP A 331 -0.46 -12.68 -10.22
CA TRP A 331 -1.72 -13.32 -9.87
C TRP A 331 -1.54 -14.55 -8.99
N MET A 332 -0.39 -15.23 -9.05
CA MET A 332 -0.06 -16.30 -8.11
C MET A 332 -0.06 -15.84 -6.63
N PHE A 333 0.04 -14.53 -6.35
CA PHE A 333 -0.10 -13.97 -5.00
C PHE A 333 -1.55 -13.63 -4.61
N ILE A 334 -2.55 -13.80 -5.47
CA ILE A 334 -3.94 -13.46 -5.18
C ILE A 334 -4.47 -14.17 -3.91
N PRO A 335 -4.22 -15.48 -3.70
CA PRO A 335 -4.70 -16.15 -2.49
C PRO A 335 -4.17 -15.53 -1.19
N LEU A 336 -2.90 -15.10 -1.14
CA LEU A 336 -2.38 -14.33 0.00
C LEU A 336 -3.20 -13.06 0.25
N ARG A 337 -3.62 -12.36 -0.81
CA ARG A 337 -4.44 -11.15 -0.69
C ARG A 337 -5.86 -11.44 -0.19
N ILE A 338 -6.39 -12.61 -0.52
CA ILE A 338 -7.69 -13.10 -0.02
C ILE A 338 -7.58 -13.52 1.46
N GLU A 339 -6.46 -14.06 1.91
CA GLU A 339 -6.27 -14.35 3.34
C GLU A 339 -6.17 -13.06 4.18
N LEU A 340 -5.58 -12.02 3.59
CA LEU A 340 -5.42 -10.69 4.18
C LEU A 340 -6.69 -9.82 4.12
N TYR A 341 -7.76 -10.34 3.53
CA TYR A 341 -8.81 -9.56 2.90
C TYR A 341 -9.63 -8.63 3.81
N HIS A 342 -9.82 -8.97 5.09
CA HIS A 342 -10.52 -8.08 6.04
C HIS A 342 -9.77 -6.77 6.32
N ALA A 343 -8.46 -6.76 6.11
CA ALA A 343 -7.58 -5.63 6.34
C ALA A 343 -7.28 -4.82 5.05
N PHE A 344 -7.30 -5.47 3.88
CA PHE A 344 -6.61 -4.95 2.68
C PHE A 344 -7.52 -4.44 1.56
N ALA A 345 -8.82 -4.25 1.80
CA ALA A 345 -9.80 -3.90 0.76
C ALA A 345 -9.37 -2.71 -0.12
N PHE A 346 -8.58 -1.76 0.38
CA PHE A 346 -8.05 -0.65 -0.42
C PHE A 346 -6.70 -0.93 -1.10
N GLY A 347 -5.76 -1.60 -0.42
CA GLY A 347 -4.41 -1.84 -0.94
C GLY A 347 -4.35 -2.93 -2.02
N ALA A 348 -5.28 -3.89 -2.03
CA ALA A 348 -5.33 -4.97 -3.03
C ALA A 348 -5.67 -4.44 -4.42
N LEU A 349 -6.53 -3.44 -4.49
CA LEU A 349 -6.93 -2.79 -5.74
C LEU A 349 -5.73 -2.18 -6.46
N THR A 350 -4.93 -1.37 -5.76
CA THR A 350 -3.80 -0.67 -6.38
C THR A 350 -2.76 -1.63 -6.93
N THR A 351 -2.56 -2.76 -6.26
CA THR A 351 -1.50 -3.71 -6.63
C THR A 351 -1.87 -4.52 -7.88
N LEU A 352 -3.13 -4.95 -8.01
CA LEU A 352 -3.59 -5.74 -9.17
C LEU A 352 -4.02 -4.89 -10.36
N THR A 353 -4.36 -3.62 -10.16
CA THR A 353 -4.88 -2.73 -11.20
C THR A 353 -4.05 -2.76 -12.51
N PRO A 354 -2.70 -2.67 -12.49
CA PRO A 354 -1.90 -2.68 -13.72
C PRO A 354 -1.98 -3.97 -14.53
N SER A 355 -2.40 -5.09 -13.91
CA SER A 355 -2.56 -6.39 -14.56
C SER A 355 -3.97 -6.62 -15.13
N TYR A 356 -4.95 -5.80 -14.73
CA TYR A 356 -6.36 -6.04 -15.04
C TYR A 356 -6.61 -6.13 -16.57
N GLU A 357 -5.99 -5.26 -17.35
CA GLU A 357 -6.11 -5.25 -18.83
C GLU A 357 -5.50 -6.49 -19.51
N ALA A 358 -4.69 -7.30 -18.82
CA ALA A 358 -4.15 -8.55 -19.33
C ALA A 358 -5.07 -9.75 -19.12
N SER A 359 -6.04 -9.66 -18.21
CA SER A 359 -6.94 -10.76 -17.87
C SER A 359 -7.95 -11.01 -18.97
N GLU A 360 -8.23 -12.25 -19.34
CA GLU A 360 -9.25 -12.59 -20.33
C GLU A 360 -10.15 -13.76 -19.86
N GLY A 361 -11.36 -13.86 -20.40
CA GLY A 361 -12.29 -14.96 -20.08
C GLY A 361 -12.46 -15.20 -18.58
N CYS A 362 -12.18 -16.44 -18.13
CA CYS A 362 -12.31 -16.85 -16.74
C CYS A 362 -11.40 -16.09 -15.77
N GLU A 363 -10.24 -15.60 -16.23
CA GLU A 363 -9.32 -14.82 -15.40
C GLU A 363 -9.98 -13.48 -15.02
N ARG A 364 -10.61 -12.84 -16.01
CA ARG A 364 -11.30 -11.57 -15.82
C ARG A 364 -12.53 -11.73 -14.94
N ASP A 365 -13.27 -12.82 -15.13
CA ASP A 365 -14.42 -13.14 -14.27
C ASP A 365 -13.97 -13.34 -12.81
N TYR A 366 -12.89 -14.09 -12.58
CA TYR A 366 -12.32 -14.29 -11.25
C TYR A 366 -11.88 -12.97 -10.60
N LEU A 367 -11.17 -12.11 -11.33
CA LEU A 367 -10.76 -10.80 -10.82
C LEU A 367 -11.98 -9.93 -10.52
N ASN A 368 -13.01 -9.93 -11.37
CA ASN A 368 -14.23 -9.18 -11.12
C ASN A 368 -14.97 -9.66 -9.87
N ASP A 369 -15.08 -10.97 -9.66
CA ASP A 369 -15.72 -11.53 -8.47
C ASP A 369 -14.95 -11.12 -7.20
N LEU A 370 -13.61 -11.22 -7.23
CA LEU A 370 -12.75 -10.76 -6.14
C LEU A 370 -12.97 -9.26 -5.80
N LEU A 371 -13.06 -8.43 -6.83
CA LEU A 371 -13.27 -6.98 -6.71
C LEU A 371 -14.70 -6.64 -6.24
N GLN A 372 -15.70 -7.40 -6.67
CA GLN A 372 -17.08 -7.24 -6.21
C GLN A 372 -17.25 -7.63 -4.76
N ASP A 373 -16.58 -8.68 -4.31
CA ASP A 373 -16.57 -9.00 -2.89
C ASP A 373 -15.95 -7.81 -2.11
N GLN A 374 -14.93 -7.10 -2.66
CA GLN A 374 -14.29 -5.97 -1.97
C GLN A 374 -15.22 -4.76 -1.88
N TYR A 375 -16.12 -4.61 -2.86
CA TYR A 375 -17.17 -3.61 -2.80
C TYR A 375 -18.06 -3.81 -1.58
N GLN A 376 -18.43 -5.05 -1.23
CA GLN A 376 -19.32 -5.31 -0.10
C GLN A 376 -18.76 -4.79 1.23
N TYR A 377 -17.43 -4.73 1.34
CA TYR A 377 -16.74 -4.24 2.54
C TYR A 377 -16.42 -2.75 2.49
N SER A 378 -15.96 -2.23 1.35
CA SER A 378 -15.48 -0.84 1.26
C SER A 378 -16.56 0.15 0.80
N MET A 379 -17.55 -0.30 0.04
CA MET A 379 -18.53 0.52 -0.69
C MET A 379 -17.92 1.61 -1.60
N ARG A 380 -16.61 1.53 -1.89
CA ARG A 380 -15.87 2.51 -2.69
C ARG A 380 -15.84 2.22 -4.18
N LEU A 381 -15.98 0.94 -4.52
CA LEU A 381 -16.02 0.50 -5.90
C LEU A 381 -17.42 0.67 -6.48
N PRO A 382 -17.57 0.70 -7.80
CA PRO A 382 -18.89 0.56 -8.40
C PRO A 382 -19.48 -0.81 -8.05
N LYS A 383 -20.78 -0.85 -7.75
CA LYS A 383 -21.50 -2.09 -7.43
C LYS A 383 -21.65 -2.98 -8.66
N ASP A 384 -21.91 -2.36 -9.81
CA ASP A 384 -22.13 -3.08 -11.06
C ASP A 384 -20.80 -3.44 -11.74
N LYS A 385 -20.76 -4.66 -12.28
CA LYS A 385 -19.59 -5.27 -12.94
C LYS A 385 -19.04 -4.39 -14.07
N ALA A 386 -19.92 -3.79 -14.87
CA ALA A 386 -19.52 -2.97 -16.01
C ALA A 386 -18.82 -1.67 -15.58
N SER A 387 -19.39 -0.94 -14.62
CA SER A 387 -18.76 0.29 -14.11
C SER A 387 -17.47 -0.02 -13.35
N LEU A 388 -17.41 -1.15 -12.64
CA LEU A 388 -16.20 -1.63 -11.98
C LEU A 388 -15.07 -1.88 -12.99
N GLU A 389 -15.35 -2.58 -14.08
CA GLU A 389 -14.40 -2.80 -15.17
C GLU A 389 -13.89 -1.47 -15.75
N VAL A 390 -14.79 -0.53 -16.03
CA VAL A 390 -14.42 0.81 -16.50
C VAL A 390 -13.51 1.52 -15.49
N ALA A 391 -13.84 1.48 -14.20
CA ALA A 391 -13.03 2.11 -13.15
C ALA A 391 -11.63 1.50 -13.06
N MET A 392 -11.52 0.16 -13.12
CA MET A 392 -10.24 -0.54 -13.08
C MET A 392 -9.37 -0.22 -14.30
N ILE A 393 -9.95 -0.21 -15.50
CA ILE A 393 -9.24 0.16 -16.74
C ILE A 393 -8.75 1.62 -16.69
N MET A 394 -9.61 2.54 -16.23
CA MET A 394 -9.24 3.95 -16.10
C MET A 394 -8.09 4.13 -15.11
N ARG A 395 -8.13 3.42 -13.98
CA ARG A 395 -7.07 3.44 -13.00
C ARG A 395 -5.77 2.84 -13.53
N ALA A 396 -5.82 1.72 -14.25
CA ALA A 396 -4.67 1.09 -14.89
C ALA A 396 -3.99 2.04 -15.88
N LYS A 397 -4.78 2.68 -16.75
CA LYS A 397 -4.30 3.71 -17.68
C LYS A 397 -3.64 4.87 -16.96
N ALA A 398 -4.19 5.34 -15.85
CA ALA A 398 -3.62 6.44 -15.09
C ALA A 398 -2.31 6.03 -14.39
N MET A 399 -2.22 4.81 -13.86
CA MET A 399 -1.01 4.27 -13.23
C MET A 399 0.15 4.06 -14.22
N THR A 400 -0.16 3.86 -15.50
CA THR A 400 0.84 3.70 -16.57
C THR A 400 1.01 4.97 -17.42
N GLY A 401 0.48 6.11 -16.98
CA GLY A 401 0.66 7.40 -17.66
C GLY A 401 -0.09 7.55 -18.99
N ARG A 402 -1.05 6.66 -19.31
CA ARG A 402 -1.98 6.82 -20.45
C ARG A 402 -3.07 7.84 -20.17
N LEU A 403 -3.35 8.11 -18.89
CA LEU A 403 -4.20 9.21 -18.42
C LEU A 403 -3.43 10.10 -17.45
N PRO A 404 -3.83 11.37 -17.24
CA PRO A 404 -3.15 12.21 -16.27
C PRO A 404 -3.34 11.64 -14.86
N LEU A 405 -2.35 11.83 -14.00
CA LEU A 405 -2.31 11.29 -12.64
C LEU A 405 -3.52 11.66 -11.76
N ALA A 406 -4.23 12.73 -12.10
CA ALA A 406 -5.48 13.11 -11.46
C ALA A 406 -6.55 11.99 -11.52
N PHE A 407 -6.50 11.11 -12.53
CA PHE A 407 -7.45 10.00 -12.72
C PHE A 407 -7.10 8.72 -11.93
N VAL A 408 -5.91 8.59 -11.34
CA VAL A 408 -5.57 7.42 -10.49
C VAL A 408 -6.39 7.42 -9.19
N ASN A 409 -6.99 8.57 -8.87
CA ASN A 409 -7.41 8.94 -7.51
C ASN A 409 -8.89 9.33 -7.41
N GLY A 410 -9.65 9.21 -8.51
CA GLY A 410 -11.08 9.53 -8.59
C GLY A 410 -11.97 8.30 -8.59
#